data_AF-A0A843HY35-F1
#
_entry.id   AF-A0A843HY35-F1
#
_cell.length_a   1.000
_cell.length_b   1.000
_cell.length_c   1.000
_cell.angle_alpha   90.00
_cell.angle_beta   90.00
_cell.angle_gamma   90.00
#
_symmetry.space_group_name_H-M   'P 1'
#
loop_
_entity.id
_entity.type
_entity.pdbx_description
1 polymer ?
#
loop_
_entity_poly.entity_id
_entity_poly.type
_entity_poly.pdbx_seq_one_letter_code
_entity_poly.pdbx_strand_id
1 'polypeptide(L)'
;MVRRNIVLLDIDYITYEEKPVIRLFGKVKGENSHDLIALDDSFVPYLYVLPSGNIDKCVSDLKELKEEEEIDFTVIEKVTKKDFQVPTEF
;
A
#
# COMPACT_ATOMS: atom_id res chain seq x y z
N MET A 1 11.10 -7.18 18.79
CA MET A 1 10.76 -7.50 17.37
C MET A 1 11.55 -8.74 16.96
N VAL A 2 10.90 -9.80 16.49
CA VAL A 2 11.56 -11.04 16.04
C VAL A 2 11.87 -10.91 14.56
N ARG A 3 13.10 -11.21 14.14
CA ARG A 3 13.53 -11.19 12.74
C ARG A 3 13.84 -12.61 12.28
N ARG A 4 13.33 -13.00 11.11
CA ARG A 4 13.60 -14.28 10.47
C ARG A 4 13.93 -14.09 9.01
N ASN A 5 14.82 -14.91 8.47
CA ASN A 5 15.04 -15.02 7.03
C ASN A 5 14.03 -16.02 6.47
N ILE A 6 13.18 -15.57 5.57
CA ILE A 6 12.07 -16.36 5.02
C ILE A 6 12.20 -16.46 3.50
N VAL A 7 11.77 -17.59 2.94
CA VAL A 7 11.44 -17.71 1.52
C VAL A 7 9.94 -17.45 1.40
N LEU A 8 9.57 -16.40 0.68
CA LEU A 8 8.18 -16.06 0.41
C LEU A 8 7.62 -16.98 -0.67
N LEU A 9 6.48 -17.59 -0.38
CA LEU A 9 5.83 -18.57 -1.26
C LEU A 9 4.57 -18.00 -1.89
N ASP A 10 3.75 -17.32 -1.08
CA ASP A 10 2.48 -16.75 -1.51
C ASP A 10 2.16 -15.49 -0.69
N ILE A 11 1.31 -14.64 -1.25
CA ILE A 11 0.80 -13.42 -0.62
C ILE A 11 -0.68 -13.32 -0.91
N ASP A 12 -1.47 -13.09 0.13
CA ASP A 12 -2.85 -12.64 -0.03
C ASP A 12 -3.19 -11.57 1.01
N TYR A 13 -4.45 -11.15 1.04
CA TYR A 13 -4.98 -10.28 2.08
C TYR A 13 -6.37 -10.74 2.49
N ILE A 14 -6.75 -10.38 3.72
CA ILE A 14 -8.11 -10.48 4.22
C ILE A 14 -8.57 -9.14 4.74
N THR A 15 -9.89 -8.92 4.75
CA THR A 15 -10.48 -7.82 5.50
C THR A 15 -10.79 -8.32 6.91
N TYR A 16 -10.16 -7.74 7.92
CA TYR A 16 -10.40 -8.03 9.33
C TYR A 16 -10.66 -6.72 10.06
N GLU A 17 -11.80 -6.62 10.76
CA GLU A 17 -12.24 -5.37 11.41
C GLU A 17 -12.19 -4.15 10.46
N GLU A 18 -12.70 -4.34 9.23
CA GLU A 18 -12.72 -3.33 8.15
C GLU A 18 -11.34 -2.84 7.69
N LYS A 19 -10.26 -3.49 8.12
CA LYS A 19 -8.90 -3.18 7.71
C LYS A 19 -8.30 -4.30 6.87
N PRO A 20 -7.51 -3.97 5.83
CA PRO A 20 -6.77 -4.98 5.09
C PRO A 20 -5.61 -5.49 5.94
N VAL A 21 -5.49 -6.82 6.06
CA VAL A 21 -4.36 -7.49 6.68
C VAL A 21 -3.68 -8.34 5.62
N ILE A 22 -2.46 -7.96 5.26
CA ILE A 22 -1.62 -8.71 4.32
C ILE A 22 -1.07 -9.94 5.04
N ARG A 23 -1.12 -11.09 4.37
CA ARG A 23 -0.58 -12.35 4.88
C ARG A 23 0.52 -12.83 3.94
N LEU A 24 1.71 -12.99 4.51
CA LEU A 24 2.89 -13.47 3.83
C LEU A 24 3.13 -14.92 4.22
N PHE A 25 2.86 -15.84 3.30
CA PHE A 25 3.09 -17.27 3.51
C PHE A 25 4.52 -17.59 3.11
N GLY A 26 5.27 -18.18 4.03
CA GLY A 26 6.67 -18.48 3.77
C GLY A 26 7.22 -19.63 4.59
N LYS A 27 8.46 -19.97 4.28
CA LYS A 27 9.26 -20.95 5.02
C LYS A 27 10.47 -20.29 5.64
N VAL A 28 10.78 -20.61 6.90
CA VAL A 28 12.03 -20.17 7.52
C VAL A 28 13.20 -20.83 6.79
N LYS A 29 14.20 -20.04 6.38
CA LYS A 29 15.40 -20.56 5.73
C LYS A 29 16.35 -21.20 6.76
N GLY A 30 16.75 -22.45 6.57
CA GLY A 30 17.74 -23.15 7.40
C GLY A 30 17.37 -24.61 7.69
N GLU A 31 18.14 -25.26 8.56
CA GLU A 31 17.95 -26.69 8.91
C GLU A 31 16.60 -26.97 9.58
N ASN A 32 16.07 -26.01 10.35
CA ASN A 32 14.74 -26.07 10.98
C ASN A 32 13.68 -25.35 10.12
N SER A 33 13.63 -25.67 8.83
CA SER A 33 12.64 -25.13 7.90
C SER A 33 11.22 -25.53 8.31
N HIS A 34 10.39 -24.55 8.61
CA HIS A 34 8.97 -24.72 8.88
C HIS A 34 8.17 -23.59 8.24
N ASP A 35 6.89 -23.87 8.03
CA ASP A 35 5.94 -22.90 7.49
C ASP A 35 5.62 -21.82 8.53
N LEU A 36 5.43 -20.60 8.05
CA LEU A 36 4.98 -19.48 8.85
C LEU A 36 4.07 -18.58 8.03
N ILE A 37 3.24 -17.82 8.74
CA ILE A 37 2.45 -16.73 8.19
C ILE A 37 2.87 -15.48 8.94
N ALA A 38 3.40 -14.49 8.23
CA ALA A 38 3.63 -13.16 8.78
C ALA A 38 2.47 -12.25 8.39
N LEU A 39 2.01 -11.45 9.35
CA LEU A 39 0.88 -10.53 9.17
C LEU A 39 1.40 -9.10 9.11
N ASP A 40 0.87 -8.32 8.18
CA ASP A 40 1.07 -6.87 8.10
C ASP A 40 -0.30 -6.19 8.01
N ASP A 41 -0.65 -5.48 9.09
CA ASP A 41 -1.88 -4.70 9.25
C ASP A 41 -1.63 -3.18 9.10
N SER A 42 -0.41 -2.78 8.71
CA SER A 42 -0.03 -1.39 8.52
C SER A 42 -0.21 -0.89 7.08
N PHE A 43 -0.37 -1.81 6.13
CA PHE A 43 -0.59 -1.47 4.74
C PHE A 43 -1.96 -0.80 4.51
N VAL A 44 -1.98 0.28 3.74
CA VAL A 44 -3.20 0.97 3.32
C VAL A 44 -3.26 0.97 1.79
N PRO A 45 -4.34 0.48 1.17
CA PRO A 45 -4.53 0.54 -0.28
C PRO A 45 -4.49 1.98 -0.78
N TYR A 46 -3.86 2.20 -1.93
CA TYR A 46 -3.71 3.52 -2.52
C TYR A 46 -3.88 3.47 -4.04
N LEU A 47 -4.12 4.65 -4.62
CA LEU A 47 -4.22 4.85 -6.07
C LEU A 47 -3.47 6.11 -6.46
N TYR A 48 -3.01 6.17 -7.70
CA TYR A 48 -2.43 7.38 -8.28
C TYR A 48 -3.47 8.12 -9.10
N VAL A 49 -3.49 9.44 -8.96
CA VAL A 49 -4.30 10.34 -9.79
C VAL A 49 -3.36 11.19 -10.63
N LEU A 50 -3.58 11.19 -11.94
CA LEU A 50 -2.89 12.11 -12.85
C LEU A 50 -3.73 13.39 -12.99
N PRO A 51 -3.27 14.54 -12.47
CA PRO A 51 -4.06 15.78 -12.55
C PRO A 51 -4.13 16.29 -14.00
N SER A 52 -5.33 16.68 -14.44
CA SER A 52 -5.56 17.34 -15.74
C SER A 52 -5.23 18.84 -15.66
N GLY A 53 -3.95 19.15 -15.43
CA GLY A 53 -3.44 20.52 -15.37
C GLY A 53 -2.98 20.93 -13.97
N ASN A 54 -3.80 21.72 -13.25
CA ASN A 54 -3.38 22.30 -11.96
C ASN A 54 -3.49 21.27 -10.81
N ILE A 55 -2.35 20.87 -10.27
CA ILE A 55 -2.26 19.92 -9.17
C ILE A 55 -2.88 20.44 -7.86
N ASP A 56 -2.77 21.73 -7.56
CA ASP A 56 -3.33 22.33 -6.34
C ASP A 56 -4.85 22.31 -6.40
N LYS A 57 -5.42 22.61 -7.56
CA LYS A 57 -6.87 22.49 -7.77
C LYS A 57 -7.33 21.04 -7.61
N CYS A 58 -6.64 20.08 -8.23
CA CYS A 58 -6.97 18.66 -8.09
C CYS A 58 -6.96 18.20 -6.62
N VAL A 59 -6.00 18.68 -5.81
CA VAL A 59 -5.97 18.37 -4.38
C VAL A 59 -7.17 18.98 -3.64
N SER A 60 -7.59 20.19 -3.99
CA SER A 60 -8.80 20.80 -3.41
C SER A 60 -10.05 20.03 -3.82
N ASP A 61 -10.22 19.71 -5.10
CA ASP A 61 -11.37 18.95 -5.62
C ASP A 61 -11.50 17.58 -4.91
N LEU A 62 -10.37 16.88 -4.66
CA LEU A 62 -10.38 15.62 -3.90
C LEU A 62 -10.79 15.80 -2.43
N LYS A 63 -10.46 16.93 -1.80
CA LYS A 63 -10.88 17.21 -0.42
C LYS A 63 -12.37 17.52 -0.35
N GLU A 64 -12.89 18.28 -1.30
CA GLU A 64 -14.32 18.57 -1.42
C GLU A 64 -15.13 17.28 -1.57
N LEU A 65 -14.72 16.39 -2.48
CA LEU A 65 -15.38 15.08 -2.65
C LEU A 65 -15.35 14.20 -1.38
N LYS A 66 -14.32 14.34 -0.54
CA LYS A 66 -14.26 13.66 0.75
C LYS A 66 -15.21 14.30 1.77
N GLU A 67 -15.29 15.62 1.81
CA GLU A 67 -16.23 16.35 2.67
C GLU A 67 -17.70 16.05 2.30
N GLU A 68 -17.95 15.79 1.02
CA GLU A 68 -19.25 15.36 0.48
C GLU A 68 -19.54 13.85 0.66
N GLU A 69 -18.63 13.09 1.29
CA GLU A 69 -18.72 11.63 1.50
C GLU A 69 -18.81 10.79 0.22
N GLU A 70 -18.47 11.35 -0.95
CA GLU A 70 -18.46 10.65 -2.24
C GLU A 70 -17.24 9.72 -2.39
N ILE A 71 -16.11 10.07 -1.75
CA ILE A 71 -14.90 9.25 -1.69
C ILE A 71 -14.32 9.23 -0.29
N ASP A 72 -13.66 8.13 0.06
CA ASP A 72 -12.89 8.03 1.31
C ASP A 72 -11.42 7.71 1.02
N PHE A 73 -10.53 8.39 1.76
CA PHE A 73 -9.09 8.18 1.74
C PHE A 73 -8.47 8.73 3.01
N THR A 74 -7.37 8.13 3.48
CA THR A 74 -6.70 8.58 4.70
C THR A 74 -5.70 9.72 4.44
N VAL A 75 -4.98 9.66 3.32
CA VAL A 75 -3.85 10.56 3.02
C VAL A 75 -3.90 10.99 1.55
N ILE A 76 -3.58 12.27 1.30
CA ILE A 76 -3.23 12.77 -0.03
C ILE A 76 -1.74 13.12 -0.01
N GLU A 77 -0.99 12.57 -0.95
CA GLU A 77 0.43 12.85 -1.14
C GLU A 77 0.70 13.25 -2.58
N LYS A 78 1.45 14.36 -2.77
CA LYS A 78 1.97 14.73 -4.09
C LYS A 78 3.26 13.95 -4.32
N VAL A 79 3.25 13.07 -5.30
CA VAL A 79 4.39 12.22 -5.65
C VAL A 79 5.00 12.60 -6.99
N THR A 80 6.30 12.34 -7.15
CA THR A 80 6.99 12.47 -8.44
C THR A 80 6.94 11.14 -9.18
N LYS A 81 6.58 11.18 -10.47
CA LYS A 81 6.66 10.00 -11.35
C LYS A 81 8.09 9.49 -11.39
N LYS A 82 8.24 8.18 -11.21
CA LYS A 82 9.51 7.49 -11.36
C LYS A 82 9.29 6.29 -12.27
N ASP A 83 10.17 6.16 -13.26
CA ASP A 83 10.28 4.94 -14.06
C ASP A 83 11.52 4.17 -13.60
N PHE A 84 11.34 2.93 -13.14
CA PHE A 84 12.41 2.15 -12.50
C PHE A 84 13.24 2.92 -11.45
N GLN A 85 12.57 3.68 -10.59
CA GLN A 85 13.17 4.56 -9.57
C GLN A 85 13.93 5.80 -10.10
N VAL A 86 13.98 5.99 -11.41
CA VAL A 86 14.54 7.20 -12.04
C VAL A 86 13.42 8.25 -12.17
N PRO A 87 13.58 9.47 -11.62
CA PRO A 87 12.60 10.54 -11.80
C PRO A 87 12.34 10.84 -13.27
N THR A 88 11.07 10.92 -13.65
CA THR A 88 10.65 11.23 -15.02
C THR A 88 9.58 12.31 -15.01
N GLU A 89 9.50 13.06 -16.11
CA GLU A 89 8.41 14.01 -16.31
C GLU A 89 7.12 13.29 -16.74
N PHE A 90 5.99 13.94 -16.46
CA PHE A 90 4.67 13.39 -16.74
C PHE A 90 4.37 13.35 -18.23
#